data_AF-A0A5F8HDL6-F1
#
_entry.id   AF-A0A5F8HDL6-F1
#
_cell.length_a   1.000
_cell.length_b   1.000
_cell.length_c   1.000
_cell.angle_alpha   90.00
_cell.angle_beta   90.00
_cell.angle_gamma   90.00
#
_symmetry.space_group_name_H-M   'P 1'
#
loop_
_entity.id
_entity.type
_entity.pdbx_description
1 polymer ?
#
loop_
_entity_poly.entity_id
_entity_poly.type
_entity_poly.pdbx_seq_one_letter_code
_entity_poly.pdbx_strand_id
1 'polypeptide(L)'
;MKLLLLSLALVYGIQTHHTCSEEQQPDLTGTWYTVSLASNDTAKIEEGGPLRIFVHKLILENGNLRAIFFKRENGKCTQFSVSANPVEEDGQMKVEYSGSNDVYLQSFKEDEYAIFMLYNHNNNKVTLWGELFGRTPNLSEDIKKKFEETCIKLGLKREHILDVSETGILRI
;
A
#
# COMPACT_ATOMS: atom_id res chain seq x y z
N MET A 1 45.68 -37.15 -41.83
CA MET A 1 46.28 -35.88 -41.39
C MET A 1 45.16 -34.85 -41.20
N LYS A 2 45.13 -34.27 -40.00
CA LYS A 2 44.47 -33.03 -39.56
C LYS A 2 42.94 -32.92 -39.60
N LEU A 3 42.40 -33.03 -38.37
CA LEU A 3 41.13 -32.50 -37.88
C LEU A 3 40.92 -31.03 -38.25
N LEU A 4 39.67 -30.65 -38.54
CA LEU A 4 39.12 -29.33 -38.21
C LEU A 4 37.72 -29.54 -37.63
N LEU A 5 37.65 -29.53 -36.30
CA LEU A 5 36.43 -29.44 -35.51
C LEU A 5 36.01 -27.96 -35.46
N LEU A 6 34.81 -27.65 -35.95
CA LEU A 6 34.13 -26.39 -35.67
C LEU A 6 32.79 -26.74 -35.00
N SER A 7 32.86 -27.07 -33.72
CA SER A 7 31.69 -27.15 -32.85
C SER A 7 31.23 -25.72 -32.54
N LEU A 8 30.14 -25.31 -33.19
CA LEU A 8 29.41 -24.11 -32.83
C LEU A 8 28.67 -24.38 -31.52
N ALA A 9 29.27 -24.00 -30.40
CA ALA A 9 28.61 -24.03 -29.10
C ALA A 9 27.56 -22.91 -29.09
N LEU A 10 26.31 -23.26 -29.41
CA LEU A 10 25.17 -22.39 -29.19
C LEU A 10 24.93 -22.35 -27.68
N VAL A 11 25.48 -21.33 -27.02
CA VAL A 11 25.13 -21.01 -25.65
C VAL A 11 23.68 -20.54 -25.68
N TYR A 12 22.74 -21.46 -25.43
CA TYR A 12 21.40 -21.11 -25.00
C TYR A 12 21.57 -20.35 -23.69
N GLY A 13 21.53 -19.03 -23.77
CA GLY A 13 21.27 -18.21 -22.60
C GLY A 13 19.97 -18.71 -22.01
N ILE A 14 20.05 -19.37 -20.86
CA ILE A 14 18.88 -19.67 -20.06
C ILE A 14 18.36 -18.30 -19.65
N GLN A 15 17.44 -17.77 -20.45
CA GLN A 15 16.48 -16.81 -19.94
C GLN A 15 15.81 -17.56 -18.81
N THR A 16 16.15 -17.20 -17.58
CA THR A 16 15.32 -17.54 -16.44
C THR A 16 13.99 -16.89 -16.74
N HIS A 17 13.11 -17.67 -17.37
CA HIS A 17 11.69 -17.49 -17.24
C HIS A 17 11.47 -17.42 -15.74
N HIS A 18 11.35 -16.19 -15.22
CA HIS A 18 10.58 -15.98 -14.02
C HIS A 18 9.20 -16.47 -14.42
N THR A 19 8.98 -17.76 -14.19
CA THR A 19 7.66 -18.35 -14.14
C THR A 19 6.92 -17.46 -13.16
N CYS A 20 6.08 -16.58 -13.69
CA CYS A 20 5.05 -15.92 -12.91
C CYS A 20 4.20 -17.09 -12.43
N SER A 21 4.57 -17.68 -11.29
CA SER A 21 3.68 -18.56 -10.56
C SER A 21 2.42 -17.76 -10.38
N GLU A 22 1.26 -18.34 -10.68
CA GLU A 22 -0.05 -17.77 -10.34
C GLU A 22 0.06 -17.16 -8.93
N GLU A 23 0.25 -15.84 -8.85
CA GLU A 23 0.49 -15.18 -7.58
C GLU A 23 -0.84 -15.27 -6.85
N GLN A 24 -0.92 -16.17 -5.86
CA GLN A 24 -2.01 -16.16 -4.91
C GLN A 24 -2.09 -14.74 -4.37
N GLN A 25 -3.25 -14.11 -4.59
CA GLN A 25 -3.54 -12.78 -4.08
C GLN A 25 -3.17 -12.73 -2.59
N PRO A 26 -2.43 -11.71 -2.14
CA PRO A 26 -1.92 -11.66 -0.77
C PRO A 26 -3.06 -11.71 0.24
N ASP A 27 -2.94 -12.56 1.26
CA ASP A 27 -3.94 -12.62 2.34
C ASP A 27 -3.66 -11.53 3.38
N LEU A 28 -4.32 -10.40 3.19
CA LEU A 28 -4.23 -9.26 4.08
C LEU A 28 -5.30 -9.27 5.17
N THR A 29 -6.07 -10.36 5.32
CA THR A 29 -7.20 -10.41 6.26
C THR A 29 -6.74 -10.22 7.70
N GLY A 30 -7.57 -9.57 8.51
CA GLY A 30 -7.39 -9.42 9.96
C GLY A 30 -7.23 -7.97 10.41
N THR A 31 -6.82 -7.82 11.67
CA THR A 31 -6.64 -6.51 12.31
C THR A 31 -5.32 -5.88 11.86
N TRP A 32 -5.35 -4.56 11.65
CA TRP A 32 -4.22 -3.74 11.25
C TRP A 32 -4.27 -2.39 11.99
N TYR A 33 -3.14 -1.69 12.01
CA TYR A 33 -3.00 -0.35 12.58
C TYR A 33 -2.33 0.56 11.56
N THR A 34 -2.87 1.77 11.36
CA THR A 34 -2.16 2.79 10.58
C THR A 34 -1.00 3.33 11.40
N VAL A 35 0.21 3.19 10.87
CA VAL A 35 1.47 3.61 11.52
C VAL A 35 1.96 4.93 10.95
N SER A 36 1.92 5.09 9.62
CA SER A 36 2.30 6.33 8.96
C SER A 36 1.37 6.63 7.78
N LEU A 37 1.19 7.92 7.52
CA LEU A 37 0.55 8.45 6.33
C LEU A 37 1.54 9.31 5.56
N ALA A 38 1.38 9.45 4.25
CA ALA A 38 2.18 10.38 3.46
C ALA A 38 1.33 11.03 2.37
N SER A 39 1.54 12.30 2.05
CA SER A 39 0.86 12.92 0.91
C SER A 39 1.56 14.16 0.36
N ASN A 40 1.49 14.35 -0.96
CA ASN A 40 1.95 15.61 -1.57
C ASN A 40 1.03 16.81 -1.25
N ASP A 41 -0.10 16.57 -0.59
CA ASP A 41 -1.02 17.57 -0.05
C ASP A 41 -1.22 17.29 1.44
N THR A 42 -0.29 17.77 2.28
CA THR A 42 -0.23 17.38 3.71
C THR A 42 -1.49 17.76 4.49
N ALA A 43 -2.15 18.86 4.11
CA ALA A 43 -3.44 19.27 4.67
C ALA A 43 -4.53 18.18 4.59
N LYS A 44 -4.42 17.24 3.63
CA LYS A 44 -5.37 16.12 3.53
C LYS A 44 -5.15 15.02 4.57
N ILE A 45 -3.96 14.90 5.16
CA ILE A 45 -3.60 13.87 6.17
C ILE A 45 -3.38 14.46 7.58
N GLU A 46 -3.36 15.78 7.72
CA GLU A 46 -3.39 16.51 8.99
C GLU A 46 -4.76 16.39 9.70
N GLU A 47 -4.86 16.87 10.94
CA GLU A 47 -6.11 16.77 11.72
C GLU A 47 -7.29 17.45 11.01
N GLY A 48 -8.40 16.72 10.87
CA GLY A 48 -9.57 17.16 10.10
C GLY A 48 -9.45 16.94 8.58
N GLY A 49 -8.29 16.52 8.09
CA GLY A 49 -8.06 16.18 6.69
C GLY A 49 -8.85 14.94 6.25
N PRO A 50 -9.42 14.91 5.03
CA PRO A 50 -10.27 13.81 4.57
C PRO A 50 -9.54 12.48 4.41
N LEU A 51 -8.22 12.49 4.23
CA LEU A 51 -7.39 11.29 4.05
C LEU A 51 -6.69 10.87 5.36
N ARG A 52 -6.97 11.55 6.49
CA ARG A 52 -6.52 11.14 7.82
C ARG A 52 -7.43 10.04 8.38
N ILE A 53 -7.20 8.81 7.94
CA ILE A 53 -7.99 7.64 8.33
C ILE A 53 -7.11 6.55 8.94
N PHE A 54 -7.72 5.73 9.78
CA PHE A 54 -7.04 4.71 10.57
C PHE A 54 -7.66 3.35 10.30
N VAL A 55 -6.90 2.44 9.70
CA VAL A 55 -7.39 1.09 9.43
C VAL A 55 -7.62 0.38 10.76
N HIS A 56 -8.69 -0.42 10.80
CA HIS A 56 -8.99 -1.32 11.91
C HIS A 56 -8.91 -2.78 11.47
N LYS A 57 -9.55 -3.10 10.34
CA LYS A 57 -9.67 -4.48 9.89
C LYS A 57 -9.78 -4.56 8.37
N LEU A 58 -9.08 -5.53 7.79
CA LEU A 58 -9.23 -5.94 6.40
C LEU A 58 -9.95 -7.30 6.35
N ILE A 59 -10.88 -7.45 5.41
CA ILE A 59 -11.74 -8.62 5.26
C ILE A 59 -11.84 -8.96 3.77
N LEU A 60 -11.54 -10.20 3.40
CA LEU A 60 -11.84 -10.69 2.06
C LEU A 60 -13.32 -11.12 1.99
N GLU A 61 -14.12 -10.44 1.17
CA GLU A 61 -15.55 -10.67 1.01
C GLU A 61 -15.89 -10.76 -0.48
N ASN A 62 -16.28 -11.94 -0.96
CA ASN A 62 -16.63 -12.21 -2.36
C ASN A 62 -15.55 -11.80 -3.38
N GLY A 63 -14.27 -12.01 -3.05
CA GLY A 63 -13.12 -11.63 -3.89
C GLY A 63 -12.69 -10.17 -3.77
N ASN A 64 -13.44 -9.34 -3.03
CA ASN A 64 -13.10 -7.93 -2.78
C ASN A 64 -12.45 -7.77 -1.40
N LEU A 65 -11.50 -6.84 -1.31
CA LEU A 65 -10.88 -6.48 -0.04
C LEU A 65 -11.69 -5.35 0.61
N ARG A 66 -12.47 -5.67 1.64
CA ARG A 66 -13.20 -4.70 2.44
C ARG A 66 -12.34 -4.22 3.61
N ALA A 67 -12.20 -2.91 3.73
CA ALA A 67 -11.45 -2.27 4.80
C ALA A 67 -12.38 -1.48 5.72
N ILE A 68 -12.27 -1.73 7.03
CA ILE A 68 -12.95 -0.98 8.08
C ILE A 68 -11.96 0.05 8.61
N PHE A 69 -12.39 1.31 8.61
CA PHE A 69 -11.60 2.45 9.03
C PHE A 69 -12.31 3.25 10.11
N PHE A 70 -11.50 4.00 10.86
CA PHE A 70 -11.94 5.10 11.71
C PHE A 70 -11.40 6.42 11.18
N LYS A 71 -12.19 7.48 11.33
CA LYS A 71 -11.74 8.85 11.14
C LYS A 71 -12.18 9.70 12.33
N ARG A 72 -11.40 10.73 12.66
CA ARG A 72 -11.79 11.72 13.67
C ARG A 72 -12.44 12.90 12.98
N GLU A 73 -13.70 13.16 13.32
CA GLU A 73 -14.47 14.31 12.84
C GLU A 73 -15.08 15.03 14.03
N ASN A 74 -14.82 16.34 14.14
CA ASN A 74 -15.32 17.18 15.24
C ASN A 74 -15.05 16.59 16.64
N GLY A 75 -13.85 16.04 16.84
CA GLY A 75 -13.43 15.41 18.09
C GLY A 75 -14.04 14.03 18.38
N LYS A 76 -14.86 13.48 17.48
CA LYS A 76 -15.45 12.14 17.61
C LYS A 76 -14.84 11.15 16.62
N CYS A 77 -14.66 9.91 17.04
CA CYS A 77 -14.24 8.83 16.16
C CYS A 77 -15.47 8.21 15.48
N THR A 78 -15.50 8.25 14.15
CA THR A 78 -16.57 7.66 13.33
C THR A 78 -15.99 6.48 12.55
N GLN A 79 -16.67 5.34 12.62
CA GLN A 79 -16.34 4.16 11.81
C GLN A 79 -16.99 4.25 10.43
N PHE A 80 -16.30 3.79 9.41
CA PHE A 80 -16.83 3.57 8.08
C PHE A 80 -16.11 2.38 7.40
N SER A 81 -16.62 1.92 6.26
CA SER A 81 -15.95 0.89 5.48
C SER A 81 -15.89 1.25 4.02
N VAL A 82 -14.83 0.82 3.35
CA VAL A 82 -14.64 0.94 1.90
C VAL A 82 -14.35 -0.45 1.33
N SER A 83 -14.75 -0.67 0.08
CA SER A 83 -14.46 -1.93 -0.62
C SER A 83 -13.51 -1.63 -1.77
N ALA A 84 -12.37 -2.33 -1.78
CA ALA A 84 -11.41 -2.32 -2.86
C ALA A 84 -11.74 -3.47 -3.82
N ASN A 85 -12.13 -3.11 -5.04
CA ASN A 85 -12.37 -4.09 -6.09
C ASN A 85 -11.05 -4.34 -6.82
N PRO A 86 -10.61 -5.60 -6.97
CA PRO A 86 -9.46 -5.90 -7.80
C PRO A 86 -9.73 -5.49 -9.25
N VAL A 87 -8.72 -4.94 -9.92
CA VAL A 87 -8.73 -4.74 -11.37
C VAL A 87 -8.13 -5.99 -12.00
N GLU A 88 -8.75 -6.48 -13.09
CA GLU A 88 -8.35 -7.73 -13.76
C GLU A 88 -6.93 -7.67 -14.37
N GLU A 89 -6.44 -6.46 -14.65
CA GLU A 89 -5.10 -6.20 -15.18
C GLU A 89 -4.25 -5.46 -14.12
N ASP A 90 -3.01 -5.91 -13.93
CA ASP A 90 -1.92 -5.28 -13.16
C ASP A 90 -2.01 -5.23 -11.62
N GLY A 91 -2.99 -5.89 -11.00
CA GLY A 91 -3.05 -6.02 -9.52
C GLY A 91 -3.36 -4.70 -8.79
N GLN A 92 -3.77 -3.67 -9.54
CA GLN A 92 -4.32 -2.42 -9.02
C GLN A 92 -5.71 -2.68 -8.42
N MET A 93 -6.07 -1.95 -7.37
CA MET A 93 -7.44 -1.96 -6.83
C MET A 93 -8.08 -0.59 -6.97
N LYS A 94 -9.41 -0.54 -7.10
CA LYS A 94 -10.18 0.72 -7.11
C LYS A 94 -11.04 0.88 -5.87
N VAL A 95 -11.00 2.07 -5.27
CA VAL A 95 -11.74 2.42 -4.05
C VAL A 95 -12.40 3.79 -4.20
N GLU A 96 -13.69 3.89 -3.87
CA GLU A 96 -14.40 5.16 -3.75
C GLU A 96 -14.37 5.68 -2.30
N TYR A 97 -13.58 6.72 -2.07
CA TYR A 97 -13.47 7.43 -0.79
C TYR A 97 -12.84 8.81 -1.01
N SER A 98 -13.56 9.88 -0.64
CA SER A 98 -13.10 11.26 -0.86
C SER A 98 -12.63 11.52 -2.31
N GLY A 99 -13.38 10.98 -3.28
CA GLY A 99 -12.98 10.84 -4.67
C GLY A 99 -12.73 9.38 -5.06
N SER A 100 -12.25 9.17 -6.28
CA SER A 100 -11.86 7.84 -6.77
C SER A 100 -10.38 7.59 -6.48
N ASN A 101 -10.01 6.38 -6.09
CA ASN A 101 -8.64 6.07 -5.71
C ASN A 101 -8.13 4.85 -6.49
N ASP A 102 -6.99 5.02 -7.13
CA ASP A 102 -6.19 3.95 -7.71
C ASP A 102 -5.20 3.47 -6.64
N VAL A 103 -5.35 2.24 -6.17
CA VAL A 103 -4.62 1.69 -5.01
C VAL A 103 -3.61 0.64 -5.47
N TYR A 104 -2.38 0.78 -5.01
CA TYR A 104 -1.27 -0.12 -5.30
C TYR A 104 -0.66 -0.65 -4.01
N LEU A 105 -0.62 -1.98 -3.86
CA LEU A 105 0.14 -2.66 -2.82
C LEU A 105 1.61 -2.69 -3.21
N GLN A 106 2.43 -1.83 -2.64
CA GLN A 106 3.85 -1.69 -3.03
C GLN A 106 4.74 -2.77 -2.40
N SER A 107 4.46 -3.12 -1.15
CA SER A 107 5.21 -4.14 -0.43
C SER A 107 4.45 -4.57 0.82
N PHE A 108 4.56 -5.84 1.19
CA PHE A 108 3.94 -6.36 2.39
C PHE A 108 4.70 -7.55 2.94
N LYS A 109 4.38 -7.87 4.19
CA LYS A 109 4.63 -9.15 4.83
C LYS A 109 3.43 -9.42 5.74
N GLU A 110 2.71 -10.52 5.46
CA GLU A 110 1.34 -10.75 5.94
C GLU A 110 1.17 -10.64 7.46
N ASP A 111 2.18 -11.01 8.23
CA ASP A 111 2.22 -11.01 9.70
C ASP A 111 2.87 -9.76 10.31
N GLU A 112 3.28 -8.78 9.50
CA GLU A 112 4.08 -7.65 9.96
C GLU A 112 3.60 -6.29 9.45
N TYR A 113 3.62 -6.04 8.13
CA TYR A 113 3.32 -4.73 7.55
C TYR A 113 2.71 -4.82 6.14
N ALA A 114 2.06 -3.73 5.71
CA ALA A 114 1.65 -3.52 4.33
C ALA A 114 1.81 -2.04 3.97
N ILE A 115 2.36 -1.76 2.78
CA ILE A 115 2.55 -0.41 2.23
C ILE A 115 1.64 -0.24 1.02
N PHE A 116 0.72 0.71 1.13
CA PHE A 116 -0.16 1.12 0.04
C PHE A 116 0.24 2.50 -0.47
N MET A 117 0.18 2.67 -1.78
CA MET A 117 0.25 3.98 -2.43
C MET A 117 -0.99 4.17 -3.29
N LEU A 118 -1.60 5.33 -3.17
CA LEU A 118 -2.88 5.68 -3.73
C LEU A 118 -2.77 6.96 -4.55
N TYR A 119 -3.38 6.97 -5.72
CA TYR A 119 -3.64 8.19 -6.47
C TYR A 119 -5.11 8.55 -6.31
N ASN A 120 -5.38 9.55 -5.46
CA ASN A 120 -6.71 10.08 -5.17
C ASN A 120 -7.10 11.13 -6.22
N HIS A 121 -8.10 10.81 -7.03
CA HIS A 121 -8.69 11.69 -8.04
C HIS A 121 -9.92 12.38 -7.45
N ASN A 122 -9.80 13.69 -7.19
CA ASN A 122 -10.89 14.48 -6.62
C ASN A 122 -10.85 15.92 -7.13
N ASN A 123 -12.00 16.45 -7.59
CA ASN A 123 -12.15 17.82 -8.10
C ASN A 123 -11.08 18.22 -9.14
N ASN A 124 -10.82 17.36 -10.13
CA ASN A 124 -9.79 17.54 -11.18
C ASN A 124 -8.34 17.65 -10.65
N LYS A 125 -8.08 17.27 -9.39
CA LYS A 125 -6.75 17.19 -8.79
C LYS A 125 -6.43 15.72 -8.50
N VAL A 126 -5.18 15.35 -8.76
CA VAL A 126 -4.61 14.06 -8.33
C VAL A 126 -3.70 14.29 -7.13
N THR A 127 -4.00 13.61 -6.03
CA THR A 127 -3.18 13.60 -4.81
C THR A 127 -2.52 12.23 -4.67
N LEU A 128 -1.19 12.20 -4.50
CA LEU A 128 -0.48 11.01 -4.09
C LEU A 128 -0.61 10.85 -2.58
N TRP A 129 -1.01 9.66 -2.15
CA TRP A 129 -1.30 9.33 -0.76
C TRP A 129 -0.69 7.97 -0.42
N GLY A 130 0.11 7.90 0.62
CA GLY A 130 0.74 6.67 1.10
C GLY A 130 0.20 6.27 2.47
N GLU A 131 0.05 4.96 2.69
CA GLU A 131 -0.37 4.39 3.95
C GLU A 131 0.57 3.24 4.33
N LEU A 132 1.11 3.30 5.55
CA LEU A 132 1.84 2.19 6.18
C LEU A 132 0.96 1.56 7.25
N PHE A 133 0.59 0.30 7.02
CA PHE A 133 -0.11 -0.52 8.00
C PHE A 133 0.86 -1.46 8.69
N GLY A 134 0.65 -1.66 9.99
CA GLY A 134 1.35 -2.66 10.80
C GLY A 134 0.37 -3.61 11.47
N ARG A 135 0.77 -4.86 11.71
CA ARG A 135 0.04 -5.77 12.62
C ARG A 135 0.10 -5.33 14.07
N THR A 136 1.07 -4.47 14.39
CA THR A 136 1.14 -3.72 15.64
C THR A 136 1.37 -2.25 15.31
N PRO A 137 1.03 -1.32 16.22
CA PRO A 137 1.28 0.11 16.00
C PRO A 137 2.77 0.48 16.07
N ASN A 138 3.63 -0.39 16.61
CA ASN A 138 5.06 -0.14 16.75
C ASN A 138 5.86 -1.02 15.79
N LEU A 139 6.17 -0.47 14.62
CA LEU A 139 7.01 -1.13 13.60
C LEU A 139 8.48 -0.76 13.79
N SER A 140 9.37 -1.65 13.32
CA SER A 140 10.81 -1.40 13.32
C SER A 140 11.18 -0.20 12.44
N GLU A 141 12.29 0.46 12.77
CA GLU A 141 12.81 1.57 11.98
C GLU A 141 13.16 1.16 10.54
N ASP A 142 13.54 -0.10 10.31
CA ASP A 142 13.79 -0.63 8.97
C ASP A 142 12.52 -0.62 8.10
N ILE A 143 11.36 -0.94 8.69
CA ILE A 143 10.07 -0.90 7.97
C ILE A 143 9.64 0.54 7.73
N LYS A 144 9.78 1.43 8.73
CA LYS A 144 9.50 2.86 8.55
C LYS A 144 10.38 3.48 7.47
N LYS A 145 11.66 3.12 7.43
CA LYS A 145 12.60 3.54 6.38
C LYS A 145 12.21 3.00 5.02
N LYS A 146 11.75 1.74 4.93
CA LYS A 146 11.23 1.18 3.68
C LYS A 146 10.05 1.99 3.15
N PHE A 147 9.11 2.38 4.03
CA PHE A 147 8.00 3.26 3.65
C PHE A 147 8.48 4.63 3.16
N GLU A 148 9.45 5.25 3.85
CA GLU A 148 10.07 6.50 3.41
C GLU A 148 10.71 6.37 2.02
N GLU A 149 11.49 5.33 1.79
CA GLU A 149 12.15 5.07 0.50
C GLU A 149 11.12 4.87 -0.63
N THR A 150 10.02 4.14 -0.36
CA THR A 150 8.89 4.01 -1.30
C THR A 150 8.26 5.37 -1.61
N CYS A 151 8.01 6.19 -0.59
CA CYS A 151 7.44 7.54 -0.76
C CYS A 151 8.36 8.43 -1.62
N ILE A 152 9.67 8.46 -1.31
CA ILE A 152 10.65 9.27 -2.03
C ILE A 152 10.79 8.84 -3.49
N LYS A 153 10.80 7.53 -3.75
CA LYS A 153 10.85 6.98 -5.12
C LYS A 153 9.68 7.45 -5.99
N LEU A 154 8.51 7.67 -5.38
CA LEU A 154 7.30 8.15 -6.05
C LEU A 154 7.16 9.69 -6.06
N GLY A 155 8.20 10.41 -5.62
CA GLY A 155 8.24 11.88 -5.69
C GLY A 155 7.69 12.60 -4.45
N LEU A 156 7.35 11.88 -3.38
CA LEU A 156 7.14 12.51 -2.07
C LEU A 156 8.47 12.89 -1.43
N LYS A 157 8.40 13.70 -0.37
CA LYS A 157 9.55 14.12 0.41
C LYS A 157 9.35 13.71 1.87
N ARG A 158 10.41 13.75 2.67
CA ARG A 158 10.33 13.36 4.10
C ARG A 158 9.30 14.20 4.86
N GLU A 159 9.24 15.50 4.57
CA GLU A 159 8.27 16.42 5.18
C GLU A 159 6.81 16.13 4.82
N HIS A 160 6.55 15.27 3.81
CA HIS A 160 5.22 14.83 3.45
C HIS A 160 4.75 13.61 4.27
N ILE A 161 5.63 13.01 5.07
CA ILE A 161 5.36 11.80 5.85
C ILE A 161 4.98 12.18 7.28
N LEU A 162 3.91 11.57 7.78
CA LEU A 162 3.36 11.79 9.09
C LEU A 162 3.29 10.47 9.85
N ASP A 163 4.10 10.33 10.91
CA ASP A 163 3.98 9.22 11.87
C ASP A 163 2.71 9.45 12.72
N VAL A 164 1.85 8.44 12.75
CA VAL A 164 0.58 8.45 13.49
C VAL A 164 0.44 7.24 14.41
N SER A 165 1.54 6.51 14.66
CA SER A 165 1.57 5.31 15.49
C SER A 165 0.96 5.53 16.88
N GLU A 166 1.24 6.66 17.52
CA GLU A 166 0.66 7.01 18.83
C GLU A 166 -0.83 7.40 18.75
N THR A 167 -1.25 8.01 17.65
CA THR A 167 -2.66 8.43 17.47
C THR A 167 -3.56 7.23 17.15
N GLY A 168 -3.04 6.24 16.41
CA GLY A 168 -3.74 4.99 16.11
C GLY A 168 -3.92 4.06 17.31
N ILE A 169 -3.22 4.32 18.42
CA ILE A 169 -3.33 3.58 19.69
C ILE A 169 -4.47 4.10 20.57
N LEU A 170 -5.03 5.29 20.29
CA LEU A 170 -6.11 5.85 21.10
C LEU A 170 -7.32 4.93 21.08
N ARG A 171 -7.37 4.11 22.14
CA ARG A 171 -8.41 3.15 22.46
C ARG A 171 -9.76 3.83 22.30
N ILE A 172 -10.58 3.23 21.45
CA ILE A 172 -12.03 3.35 21.50
C ILE A 172 -12.48 2.96 22.91
#